data_AF-A0A9P1CCK0-F1
#
_entry.id   AF-A0A9P1CCK0-F1
#
_cell.length_a   1.000
_cell.length_b   1.000
_cell.length_c   1.000
_cell.angle_alpha   90.00
_cell.angle_beta   90.00
_cell.angle_gamma   90.00
#
_symmetry.space_group_name_H-M   'P 1'
#
loop_
_entity.id
_entity.type
_entity.pdbx_description
1 polymer ?
#
loop_
_entity_poly.entity_id
_entity_poly.type
_entity_poly.pdbx_seq_one_letter_code
_entity_poly.pdbx_strand_id
1 'polypeptide(L)'
;KESYAHIEDAPSERSIGSIAAYAPKIFNRTSIMGLLALAVIALLAIPGIPARSARPSARRSGLRKEVIQEWAGPTSKDQVLPLDEWAKVFKVVDDMDAPLTKRRYYQYSHHYEFVPKKAKFEDLVKWQQRHLCPPLSLGTEIMGDADLPRQRDVPSAGDCQRSCTQTPGCVAFTWVRAEGDDHQTCFRRLSKRRYWSPEPRQKDGLVSGLPCSVTAHPVEEWPKQEMDYFRLPKPPASPPERPVGGTRILCIAVCLPFTKEQDLLIMQYRYGIGIFACDNYAIYSSLSMELVPGVNTRRVSSTLMGELGGSFMTVLNLGAFMMVWKQVLSDAEYLNHDWILKVDPDTVFLVNRLRPILKSYGAQMERSGMYLNNCKDGLHGPLEVFSRGALMSLAATSEHCAAKLDGGTECTKDCDKYWDLNYKKQCNGPCTGWWGEDIWSDQCLYQFTDAKRVFEPRLLLEDHCDPKPGWRDCSDSEVVAFHPFKKPEEYQTCFERASGMKIHQ
;
A
#
# COMPACT_ATOMS: atom_id res chain seq x y z
N LYS A 1 45.86 -1.33 -12.52
CA LYS A 1 47.13 -0.93 -11.87
C LYS A 1 47.19 0.59 -11.87
N GLU A 2 47.80 1.16 -10.84
CA GLU A 2 47.91 2.61 -10.58
C GLU A 2 48.51 3.39 -11.79
N SER A 3 48.44 4.73 -11.88
CA SER A 3 48.48 5.69 -10.77
C SER A 3 47.86 7.06 -11.03
N TYR A 4 47.55 7.73 -9.91
CA TYR A 4 47.34 9.18 -9.80
C TYR A 4 48.60 9.99 -10.14
N ALA A 5 48.41 11.30 -10.41
CA ALA A 5 48.95 12.43 -9.62
C ALA A 5 49.62 13.56 -10.43
N HIS A 6 49.19 14.81 -10.13
CA HIS A 6 50.04 16.01 -9.93
C HIS A 6 50.79 16.62 -11.15
N ILE A 7 51.12 17.93 -11.22
CA ILE A 7 50.67 19.19 -10.55
C ILE A 7 51.29 20.38 -11.34
N GLU A 8 50.71 21.59 -11.27
CA GLU A 8 51.31 22.90 -11.71
C GLU A 8 51.72 23.00 -13.21
N ASP A 9 51.95 24.15 -13.85
CA ASP A 9 52.16 25.54 -13.39
C ASP A 9 51.65 26.59 -14.41
N ALA A 10 51.71 27.89 -14.09
CA ALA A 10 51.21 29.03 -14.90
C ALA A 10 52.30 29.62 -15.89
N PRO A 11 52.31 30.89 -16.39
CA PRO A 11 51.34 32.00 -16.47
C PRO A 11 51.33 32.77 -17.85
N SER A 12 50.98 34.07 -17.84
CA SER A 12 51.17 35.14 -18.87
C SER A 12 49.99 35.43 -19.83
N GLU A 13 49.69 36.66 -20.28
CA GLU A 13 50.06 38.05 -19.86
C GLU A 13 49.04 39.08 -20.45
N ARG A 14 48.99 40.32 -19.90
CA ARG A 14 48.41 41.57 -20.49
C ARG A 14 46.89 41.69 -20.68
N SER A 15 46.25 42.87 -20.59
CA SER A 15 46.69 44.17 -20.02
C SER A 15 45.53 45.18 -19.87
N ILE A 16 45.47 45.83 -18.70
CA ILE A 16 45.19 47.28 -18.46
C ILE A 16 43.82 47.87 -18.89
N GLY A 17 43.08 48.40 -17.90
CA GLY A 17 41.99 49.38 -18.05
C GLY A 17 41.58 49.99 -16.69
N SER A 18 41.87 51.28 -16.45
CA SER A 18 41.93 51.90 -15.10
C SER A 18 41.40 53.36 -15.08
N ILE A 19 41.09 54.05 -13.97
CA ILE A 19 40.94 53.73 -12.52
C ILE A 19 40.06 54.83 -11.87
N ALA A 20 39.18 54.50 -10.90
CA ALA A 20 38.72 55.38 -9.78
C ALA A 20 37.56 54.69 -9.00
N ALA A 21 37.57 54.42 -7.68
CA ALA A 21 37.99 55.16 -6.47
C ALA A 21 37.00 56.25 -6.00
N TYR A 22 36.65 56.45 -4.71
CA TYR A 22 36.97 55.77 -3.42
C TYR A 22 35.86 56.22 -2.40
N ALA A 23 35.18 55.33 -1.65
CA ALA A 23 35.42 55.03 -0.22
C ALA A 23 34.67 55.96 0.82
N PRO A 24 34.69 55.75 2.17
CA PRO A 24 33.45 55.83 2.99
C PRO A 24 33.56 56.67 4.31
N LYS A 25 32.50 56.63 5.16
CA LYS A 25 32.43 56.98 6.61
C LYS A 25 31.08 56.42 7.14
N ILE A 26 30.93 55.59 8.18
CA ILE A 26 31.39 55.65 9.59
C ILE A 26 30.89 56.89 10.34
N PHE A 27 29.91 56.72 11.24
CA PHE A 27 30.00 57.16 12.65
C PHE A 27 29.00 56.37 13.54
N ASN A 28 29.13 56.51 14.87
CA ASN A 28 28.68 55.56 15.90
C ASN A 28 27.96 56.28 17.07
N ARG A 29 27.30 55.50 17.97
CA ARG A 29 27.01 55.74 19.42
C ARG A 29 25.57 55.98 19.94
N THR A 30 24.99 54.88 20.47
CA THR A 30 24.56 54.61 21.88
C THR A 30 23.57 55.49 22.69
N SER A 31 22.70 54.76 23.45
CA SER A 31 21.98 55.12 24.70
C SER A 31 20.75 56.03 24.52
N ILE A 32 19.60 55.86 25.22
CA ILE A 32 19.28 55.64 26.66
C ILE A 32 17.93 54.85 26.74
N MET A 33 17.72 53.73 27.47
CA MET A 33 17.56 53.47 28.92
C MET A 33 16.25 54.01 29.60
N GLY A 34 15.52 53.14 30.33
CA GLY A 34 14.41 53.50 31.26
C GLY A 34 12.99 53.14 30.77
N LEU A 35 12.25 52.16 31.32
CA LEU A 35 11.59 52.08 32.67
C LEU A 35 10.46 53.12 32.88
N LEU A 36 9.35 52.90 33.60
CA LEU A 36 8.50 51.77 34.01
C LEU A 36 7.33 52.45 34.79
N ALA A 37 6.11 51.88 34.74
CA ALA A 37 5.12 51.83 35.84
C ALA A 37 4.11 52.98 36.16
N LEU A 38 2.98 52.52 36.71
CA LEU A 38 1.96 53.16 37.58
C LEU A 38 0.92 54.13 36.96
N ALA A 39 -0.32 54.26 37.46
CA ALA A 39 -1.28 53.40 38.22
C ALA A 39 -2.59 54.20 38.50
N VAL A 40 -3.52 53.65 39.31
CA VAL A 40 -4.63 54.35 40.04
C VAL A 40 -5.89 54.66 39.21
N ILE A 41 -7.17 54.49 39.63
CA ILE A 41 -7.97 53.62 40.55
C ILE A 41 -9.40 54.24 40.58
N ALA A 42 -10.46 53.43 40.62
CA ALA A 42 -11.77 53.74 41.25
C ALA A 42 -12.55 52.41 41.45
N LEU A 43 -12.67 51.84 42.66
CA LEU A 43 -13.66 52.14 43.73
C LEU A 43 -15.11 51.88 43.30
N LEU A 44 -16.03 51.20 44.00
CA LEU A 44 -16.16 50.29 45.17
C LEU A 44 -17.70 50.20 45.44
N ALA A 45 -18.28 49.10 45.94
CA ALA A 45 -19.36 49.06 47.00
C ALA A 45 -20.32 47.81 47.09
N ILE A 46 -19.98 46.86 47.97
CA ILE A 46 -20.75 46.22 49.10
C ILE A 46 -22.11 45.42 48.88
N PRO A 47 -22.73 44.67 49.87
CA PRO A 47 -22.69 43.18 49.87
C PRO A 47 -23.97 42.36 50.25
N GLY A 48 -23.83 41.01 50.33
CA GLY A 48 -24.67 40.06 51.13
C GLY A 48 -25.31 38.92 50.30
N ILE A 49 -25.56 37.67 50.73
CA ILE A 49 -25.42 36.83 51.96
C ILE A 49 -25.46 35.34 51.48
N PRO A 50 -25.17 34.26 52.25
CA PRO A 50 -23.96 33.83 52.98
C PRO A 50 -23.24 32.61 52.33
N ALA A 51 -22.13 32.16 52.91
CA ALA A 51 -21.42 30.95 52.48
C ALA A 51 -22.02 29.63 52.97
N ARG A 52 -22.01 28.59 52.11
CA ARG A 52 -22.02 27.17 52.50
C ARG A 52 -20.80 26.48 51.90
N SER A 53 -20.14 25.66 52.70
CA SER A 53 -18.87 25.00 52.37
C SER A 53 -19.05 23.83 51.41
N ALA A 54 -18.44 23.93 50.22
CA ALA A 54 -18.19 22.81 49.33
C ALA A 54 -16.78 22.95 48.74
N ARG A 55 -16.01 21.85 48.74
CA ARG A 55 -14.61 21.82 48.27
C ARG A 55 -14.56 22.11 46.76
N PRO A 56 -13.60 22.92 46.26
CA PRO A 56 -13.44 23.12 44.83
C PRO A 56 -12.77 21.88 44.19
N SER A 57 -13.54 21.04 43.50
CA SER A 57 -13.02 20.10 42.51
C SER A 57 -13.04 20.74 41.11
N ALA A 58 -12.10 20.34 40.25
CA ALA A 58 -11.75 21.09 39.06
C ALA A 58 -12.87 21.16 38.00
N ARG A 59 -13.36 22.38 37.73
CA ARG A 59 -14.26 22.67 36.61
C ARG A 59 -13.47 22.84 35.30
N ARG A 60 -12.98 21.74 34.71
CA ARG A 60 -12.40 21.70 33.34
C ARG A 60 -12.37 20.28 32.74
N SER A 61 -13.54 19.71 32.47
CA SER A 61 -13.65 18.41 31.76
C SER A 61 -14.92 18.22 30.91
N GLY A 62 -15.81 19.22 30.86
CA GLY A 62 -17.13 19.11 30.22
C GLY A 62 -17.27 19.89 28.92
N LEU A 63 -16.36 19.71 27.94
CA LEU A 63 -16.55 20.19 26.56
C LEU A 63 -15.62 19.49 25.54
N ARG A 64 -15.53 18.15 25.60
CA ARG A 64 -14.60 17.35 24.76
C ARG A 64 -15.13 15.96 24.36
N LYS A 65 -16.45 15.82 24.16
CA LYS A 65 -17.10 14.50 23.97
C LYS A 65 -18.09 14.32 22.80
N GLU A 66 -18.26 15.29 21.90
CA GLU A 66 -19.36 15.23 20.90
C GLU A 66 -18.94 15.26 19.41
N VAL A 67 -17.66 15.11 19.04
CA VAL A 67 -17.26 15.00 17.61
C VAL A 67 -16.14 13.96 17.39
N ILE A 68 -16.35 12.70 17.83
CA ILE A 68 -15.55 11.52 17.40
C ILE A 68 -16.44 10.26 17.41
N GLN A 69 -17.44 10.13 16.52
CA GLN A 69 -18.39 9.00 16.60
C GLN A 69 -18.80 8.30 15.28
N GLU A 70 -18.16 8.57 14.14
CA GLU A 70 -18.54 7.93 12.85
C GLU A 70 -17.39 7.25 12.07
N TRP A 71 -16.30 6.86 12.76
CA TRP A 71 -15.12 6.24 12.13
C TRP A 71 -14.67 4.93 12.78
N ALA A 72 -15.63 4.10 13.22
CA ALA A 72 -15.44 2.69 13.53
C ALA A 72 -16.81 2.05 13.83
N GLY A 73 -17.08 0.88 13.25
CA GLY A 73 -17.95 -0.09 13.93
C GLY A 73 -17.30 -0.54 15.25
N PRO A 74 -18.06 -1.00 16.25
CA PRO A 74 -17.63 -1.04 17.67
C PRO A 74 -16.57 -2.11 18.04
N THR A 75 -15.65 -2.47 17.14
CA THR A 75 -14.65 -3.53 17.36
C THR A 75 -13.21 -3.20 16.97
N SER A 76 -12.89 -2.00 16.45
CA SER A 76 -11.50 -1.65 16.07
C SER A 76 -10.79 -0.63 16.96
N LYS A 77 -11.50 0.08 17.86
CA LYS A 77 -10.90 1.13 18.71
C LYS A 77 -10.41 0.64 20.07
N ASP A 78 -10.93 -0.48 20.57
CA ASP A 78 -10.58 -1.02 21.88
C ASP A 78 -9.32 -1.92 21.86
N GLN A 79 -8.56 -1.91 20.76
CA GLN A 79 -7.27 -2.62 20.60
C GLN A 79 -6.10 -1.69 20.21
N VAL A 80 -6.28 -0.37 20.26
CA VAL A 80 -5.16 0.56 20.08
C VAL A 80 -4.36 0.63 21.39
N LEU A 81 -3.17 0.03 21.41
CA LEU A 81 -2.25 0.13 22.55
C LEU A 81 -1.96 1.61 22.89
N PRO A 82 -1.83 1.97 24.18
CA PRO A 82 -1.36 3.29 24.58
C PRO A 82 0.00 3.63 23.95
N LEU A 83 0.25 4.92 23.67
CA LEU A 83 1.49 5.38 23.01
C LEU A 83 2.77 4.92 23.75
N ASP A 84 2.72 4.84 25.07
CA ASP A 84 3.85 4.41 25.91
C ASP A 84 4.07 2.88 25.89
N GLU A 85 3.14 2.10 25.37
CA GLU A 85 3.34 0.68 25.08
C GLU A 85 3.90 0.46 23.68
N TRP A 86 3.48 1.24 22.67
CA TRP A 86 4.07 1.21 21.33
C TRP A 86 5.59 1.46 21.32
N ALA A 87 6.07 2.42 22.12
CA ALA A 87 7.51 2.70 22.28
C ALA A 87 8.32 1.52 22.86
N LYS A 88 7.66 0.54 23.50
CA LYS A 88 8.30 -0.69 24.04
C LYS A 88 8.35 -1.81 22.99
N VAL A 89 7.49 -1.75 21.97
CA VAL A 89 7.40 -2.75 20.89
C VAL A 89 8.50 -2.52 19.85
N PHE A 90 8.70 -1.27 19.41
CA PHE A 90 9.72 -0.93 18.42
C PHE A 90 11.12 -0.75 19.04
N LYS A 91 11.78 -1.86 19.39
CA LYS A 91 13.23 -1.86 19.63
C LYS A 91 13.99 -1.75 18.30
N VAL A 92 14.10 -0.52 17.78
CA VAL A 92 15.08 -0.21 16.74
C VAL A 92 16.47 -0.45 17.33
N VAL A 93 17.22 -1.41 16.78
CA VAL A 93 18.61 -1.66 17.17
C VAL A 93 19.50 -0.89 16.22
N ASP A 94 19.82 0.34 16.62
CA ASP A 94 20.71 1.24 15.91
C ASP A 94 22.15 0.71 15.89
N ASP A 95 22.50 -0.07 14.87
CA ASP A 95 23.89 -0.20 14.41
C ASP A 95 24.16 0.88 13.35
N MET A 96 24.27 2.13 13.83
CA MET A 96 24.50 3.32 12.98
C MET A 96 25.81 3.23 12.18
N ASP A 97 26.77 2.39 12.59
CA ASP A 97 28.05 2.21 11.89
C ASP A 97 27.98 1.13 10.78
N ALA A 98 26.86 0.41 10.66
CA ALA A 98 26.67 -0.56 9.59
C ALA A 98 26.51 0.14 8.21
N PRO A 99 27.17 -0.34 7.14
CA PRO A 99 26.94 0.17 5.78
C PRO A 99 25.49 -0.07 5.32
N LEU A 100 24.96 0.79 4.45
CA LEU A 100 23.56 0.76 3.98
C LEU A 100 23.07 -0.65 3.55
N THR A 101 23.94 -1.46 2.95
CA THR A 101 23.65 -2.86 2.55
C THR A 101 23.36 -3.83 3.72
N LYS A 102 23.58 -3.41 4.97
CA LYS A 102 23.32 -4.18 6.20
C LYS A 102 22.21 -3.58 7.07
N ARG A 103 21.82 -2.32 6.82
CA ARG A 103 20.74 -1.67 7.54
C ARG A 103 19.39 -2.26 7.09
N ARG A 104 18.38 -2.16 7.95
CA ARG A 104 17.13 -2.94 7.83
C ARG A 104 15.93 -2.14 8.33
N TYR A 105 15.46 -1.19 7.52
CA TYR A 105 14.42 -0.24 7.91
C TYR A 105 13.01 -0.58 7.36
N TYR A 106 12.89 -1.24 6.20
CA TYR A 106 11.61 -1.34 5.46
C TYR A 106 10.80 -2.63 5.71
N GLN A 107 11.30 -3.52 6.56
CA GLN A 107 10.80 -4.91 6.64
C GLN A 107 10.44 -5.41 8.03
N TYR A 108 10.97 -4.76 9.07
CA TYR A 108 10.92 -5.25 10.44
C TYR A 108 9.88 -4.48 11.23
N SER A 109 8.65 -4.98 11.07
CA SER A 109 7.83 -5.24 12.24
C SER A 109 8.70 -5.69 13.42
N HIS A 110 8.50 -5.03 14.56
CA HIS A 110 9.00 -5.51 15.84
C HIS A 110 7.84 -6.00 16.73
N HIS A 111 6.59 -6.00 16.22
CA HIS A 111 5.44 -6.50 16.96
C HIS A 111 5.54 -8.00 17.18
N TYR A 112 5.66 -8.38 18.46
CA TYR A 112 5.93 -9.75 18.90
C TYR A 112 4.91 -10.77 18.39
N GLU A 113 3.66 -10.37 18.11
CA GLU A 113 2.67 -11.24 17.47
C GLU A 113 2.78 -11.32 15.95
N PHE A 114 3.17 -10.25 15.27
CA PHE A 114 3.13 -10.18 13.80
C PHE A 114 4.33 -10.88 13.20
N VAL A 115 5.55 -10.65 13.73
CA VAL A 115 6.77 -11.26 13.21
C VAL A 115 6.65 -12.79 13.10
N PRO A 116 6.17 -13.54 14.12
CA PRO A 116 5.98 -14.98 14.00
C PRO A 116 4.85 -15.38 13.03
N LYS A 117 3.78 -14.58 12.92
CA LYS A 117 2.68 -14.82 11.96
C LYS A 117 3.19 -14.66 10.52
N LYS A 118 3.86 -13.55 10.20
CA LYS A 118 4.49 -13.28 8.90
C LYS A 118 5.54 -14.33 8.55
N ALA A 119 6.42 -14.71 9.48
CA ALA A 119 7.47 -15.71 9.24
C ALA A 119 6.90 -17.12 8.96
N LYS A 120 5.84 -17.55 9.68
CA LYS A 120 5.14 -18.81 9.39
C LYS A 120 4.49 -18.79 8.01
N PHE A 121 3.84 -17.69 7.66
CA PHE A 121 3.22 -17.53 6.36
C PHE A 121 4.26 -17.47 5.22
N GLU A 122 5.42 -16.85 5.46
CA GLU A 122 6.55 -16.86 4.53
C GLU A 122 7.11 -18.26 4.26
N ASP A 123 7.29 -19.10 5.30
CA ASP A 123 7.67 -20.52 5.11
C ASP A 123 6.63 -21.25 4.27
N LEU A 124 5.33 -21.04 4.54
CA LEU A 124 4.25 -21.66 3.77
C LEU A 124 4.29 -21.25 2.29
N VAL A 125 4.41 -19.95 1.99
CA VAL A 125 4.48 -19.46 0.59
C VAL A 125 5.71 -20.03 -0.12
N LYS A 126 6.91 -19.95 0.50
CA LYS A 126 8.16 -20.48 -0.05
C LYS A 126 8.16 -22.01 -0.16
N TRP A 127 7.47 -22.71 0.72
CA TRP A 127 7.24 -24.14 0.61
C TRP A 127 6.35 -24.43 -0.60
N GLN A 128 5.22 -23.73 -0.76
CA GLN A 128 4.32 -23.95 -1.89
C GLN A 128 4.97 -23.68 -3.25
N GLN A 129 5.75 -22.59 -3.37
CA GLN A 129 6.50 -22.26 -4.57
C GLN A 129 7.43 -23.43 -4.96
N ARG A 130 8.25 -23.90 -4.01
CA ARG A 130 9.20 -25.00 -4.25
C ARG A 130 8.53 -26.32 -4.62
N HIS A 131 7.32 -26.58 -4.15
CA HIS A 131 6.59 -27.83 -4.42
C HIS A 131 5.61 -27.69 -5.60
N LEU A 132 5.68 -26.61 -6.38
CA LEU A 132 4.85 -26.37 -7.56
C LEU A 132 3.35 -26.61 -7.27
N CYS A 133 2.88 -26.12 -6.13
CA CYS A 133 1.50 -26.36 -5.68
C CYS A 133 0.47 -25.85 -6.70
N PRO A 134 -0.51 -26.69 -7.10
CA PRO A 134 -1.67 -26.25 -7.88
C PRO A 134 -2.42 -25.11 -7.18
N PRO A 135 -3.14 -24.24 -7.93
CA PRO A 135 -3.95 -23.18 -7.36
C PRO A 135 -4.96 -23.71 -6.33
N LEU A 136 -5.22 -22.90 -5.31
CA LEU A 136 -6.30 -23.15 -4.34
C LEU A 136 -7.63 -22.73 -4.96
N SER A 137 -8.63 -23.60 -5.02
CA SER A 137 -9.95 -23.28 -5.59
C SER A 137 -10.88 -22.75 -4.50
N LEU A 138 -11.28 -21.48 -4.61
CA LEU A 138 -12.25 -20.84 -3.72
C LEU A 138 -13.67 -21.25 -4.11
N GLY A 139 -14.56 -21.33 -3.10
CA GLY A 139 -15.98 -21.63 -3.32
C GLY A 139 -16.23 -22.96 -4.05
N THR A 140 -15.28 -23.88 -4.02
CA THR A 140 -15.30 -25.14 -4.79
C THR A 140 -14.94 -26.30 -3.89
N GLU A 141 -15.80 -27.31 -3.80
CA GLU A 141 -15.56 -28.56 -3.09
C GLU A 141 -15.00 -29.61 -4.08
N ILE A 142 -13.92 -30.30 -3.69
CA ILE A 142 -13.32 -31.40 -4.47
C ILE A 142 -13.45 -32.70 -3.68
N MET A 143 -14.16 -33.68 -4.25
CA MET A 143 -14.51 -34.94 -3.59
C MET A 143 -13.52 -36.07 -3.90
N GLY A 144 -13.21 -36.89 -2.89
CA GLY A 144 -12.54 -38.19 -3.06
C GLY A 144 -13.51 -39.37 -2.88
N ASP A 145 -12.99 -40.60 -2.90
CA ASP A 145 -13.79 -41.80 -2.59
C ASP A 145 -14.03 -41.98 -1.09
N ALA A 146 -13.16 -41.41 -0.23
CA ALA A 146 -13.25 -41.54 1.22
C ALA A 146 -12.54 -40.38 1.95
N ASP A 147 -12.95 -40.15 3.19
CA ASP A 147 -12.39 -39.11 4.06
C ASP A 147 -11.32 -39.67 4.99
N LEU A 148 -10.23 -38.90 5.15
CA LEU A 148 -9.27 -39.09 6.24
C LEU A 148 -9.78 -38.42 7.52
N PRO A 149 -9.25 -38.79 8.69
CA PRO A 149 -9.52 -38.07 9.93
C PRO A 149 -9.29 -36.56 9.77
N ARG A 150 -10.36 -35.79 10.04
CA ARG A 150 -10.35 -34.32 10.00
C ARG A 150 -9.28 -33.77 10.95
N GLN A 151 -8.58 -32.75 10.50
CA GLN A 151 -7.65 -31.98 11.33
C GLN A 151 -8.34 -30.68 11.75
N ARG A 152 -8.40 -30.43 13.06
CA ARG A 152 -8.82 -29.14 13.62
C ARG A 152 -7.62 -28.22 13.74
N ASP A 153 -7.89 -26.93 13.89
CA ASP A 153 -6.92 -25.87 14.16
C ASP A 153 -5.84 -25.74 13.06
N VAL A 154 -6.23 -26.02 11.80
CA VAL A 154 -5.34 -25.86 10.64
C VAL A 154 -5.43 -24.41 10.17
N PRO A 155 -4.35 -23.59 10.26
CA PRO A 155 -4.45 -22.12 10.18
C PRO A 155 -4.87 -21.54 8.82
N SER A 156 -4.74 -22.31 7.75
CA SER A 156 -5.08 -21.86 6.40
C SER A 156 -5.34 -23.03 5.44
N ALA A 157 -5.96 -22.74 4.30
CA ALA A 157 -6.09 -23.71 3.22
C ALA A 157 -4.72 -24.14 2.64
N GLY A 158 -3.71 -23.27 2.69
CA GLY A 158 -2.34 -23.61 2.29
C GLY A 158 -1.69 -24.63 3.25
N ASP A 159 -1.91 -24.50 4.56
CA ASP A 159 -1.47 -25.50 5.54
C ASP A 159 -2.21 -26.83 5.35
N CYS A 160 -3.49 -26.79 4.98
CA CYS A 160 -4.27 -27.97 4.62
C CYS A 160 -3.74 -28.65 3.34
N GLN A 161 -3.33 -27.86 2.33
CA GLN A 161 -2.66 -28.37 1.12
C GLN A 161 -1.31 -29.04 1.44
N ARG A 162 -0.49 -28.41 2.29
CA ARG A 162 0.78 -28.99 2.78
C ARG A 162 0.54 -30.30 3.52
N SER A 163 -0.43 -30.33 4.42
CA SER A 163 -0.85 -31.54 5.15
C SER A 163 -1.31 -32.65 4.20
N CYS A 164 -2.16 -32.34 3.21
CA CYS A 164 -2.58 -33.32 2.19
C CYS A 164 -1.38 -33.87 1.41
N THR A 165 -0.48 -33.00 0.93
CA THR A 165 0.73 -33.39 0.19
C THR A 165 1.62 -34.35 0.99
N GLN A 166 1.70 -34.15 2.31
CA GLN A 166 2.48 -35.00 3.23
C GLN A 166 1.73 -36.27 3.67
N THR A 167 0.46 -36.45 3.28
CA THR A 167 -0.37 -37.59 3.69
C THR A 167 -0.44 -38.64 2.57
N PRO A 168 0.08 -39.86 2.76
CA PRO A 168 0.05 -40.90 1.75
C PRO A 168 -1.37 -41.17 1.21
N GLY A 169 -1.51 -41.11 -0.12
CA GLY A 169 -2.77 -41.35 -0.82
C GLY A 169 -3.78 -40.20 -0.79
N CYS A 170 -3.47 -39.04 -0.19
CA CYS A 170 -4.34 -37.86 -0.27
C CYS A 170 -4.38 -37.35 -1.72
N VAL A 171 -5.57 -37.21 -2.29
CA VAL A 171 -5.78 -36.74 -3.67
C VAL A 171 -6.39 -35.35 -3.76
N ALA A 172 -7.07 -34.92 -2.69
CA ALA A 172 -7.69 -33.61 -2.59
C ALA A 172 -7.86 -33.22 -1.11
N PHE A 173 -8.06 -31.94 -0.86
CA PHE A 173 -8.47 -31.44 0.44
C PHE A 173 -9.56 -30.36 0.32
N THR A 174 -10.26 -30.12 1.42
CA THR A 174 -11.17 -29.00 1.64
C THR A 174 -10.86 -28.39 2.99
N TRP A 175 -10.66 -27.08 3.04
CA TRP A 175 -10.47 -26.31 4.26
C TRP A 175 -11.67 -25.38 4.45
N VAL A 176 -12.20 -25.34 5.67
CA VAL A 176 -13.32 -24.50 6.06
C VAL A 176 -12.82 -23.49 7.08
N ARG A 177 -13.01 -22.20 6.78
CA ARG A 177 -12.74 -21.09 7.70
C ARG A 177 -13.75 -21.16 8.83
N ALA A 178 -13.29 -21.04 10.07
CA ALA A 178 -14.18 -20.94 11.21
C ALA A 178 -14.95 -19.61 11.21
N GLU A 179 -16.18 -19.64 11.70
CA GLU A 179 -16.94 -18.45 12.09
C GLU A 179 -17.23 -18.51 13.60
N GLY A 180 -17.06 -17.39 14.31
CA GLY A 180 -17.22 -17.36 15.77
C GLY A 180 -16.22 -18.28 16.50
N ASP A 181 -16.74 -19.12 17.40
CA ASP A 181 -15.96 -20.03 18.26
C ASP A 181 -15.59 -21.37 17.60
N ASP A 182 -15.88 -21.56 16.30
CA ASP A 182 -15.60 -22.81 15.59
C ASP A 182 -14.09 -23.05 15.34
N HIS A 183 -13.73 -24.30 15.08
CA HIS A 183 -12.36 -24.69 14.73
C HIS A 183 -12.14 -24.66 13.20
N GLN A 184 -11.06 -23.99 12.75
CA GLN A 184 -10.62 -24.03 11.36
C GLN A 184 -10.27 -25.47 10.97
N THR A 185 -11.01 -26.06 10.04
CA THR A 185 -11.02 -27.52 9.84
C THR A 185 -10.55 -27.89 8.44
N CYS A 186 -9.60 -28.83 8.39
CA CYS A 186 -9.05 -29.42 7.18
C CYS A 186 -9.55 -30.86 7.00
N PHE A 187 -10.26 -31.09 5.89
CA PHE A 187 -10.74 -32.38 5.42
C PHE A 187 -9.84 -32.86 4.29
N ARG A 188 -9.09 -33.95 4.50
CA ARG A 188 -8.26 -34.59 3.47
C ARG A 188 -9.02 -35.77 2.88
N ARG A 189 -8.93 -35.98 1.57
CA ARG A 189 -9.68 -37.02 0.85
C ARG A 189 -8.71 -38.03 0.22
N LEU A 190 -9.05 -39.32 0.27
CA LEU A 190 -8.36 -40.39 -0.47
C LEU A 190 -9.11 -40.72 -1.76
N SER A 191 -8.39 -41.26 -2.73
CA SER A 191 -9.00 -42.14 -3.74
C SER A 191 -8.39 -43.54 -3.65
N LYS A 192 -9.23 -44.56 -3.88
CA LYS A 192 -8.80 -45.96 -4.04
C LYS A 192 -8.63 -46.34 -5.51
N ARG A 193 -8.95 -45.44 -6.45
CA ARG A 193 -8.87 -45.68 -7.89
C ARG A 193 -7.44 -45.48 -8.37
N ARG A 194 -6.99 -46.33 -9.29
CA ARG A 194 -5.70 -46.16 -10.00
C ARG A 194 -5.67 -44.89 -10.86
N TYR A 195 -6.85 -44.51 -11.37
CA TYR A 195 -7.08 -43.26 -12.07
C TYR A 195 -8.22 -42.54 -11.36
N TRP A 196 -7.91 -41.40 -10.76
CA TRP A 196 -8.86 -40.48 -10.15
C TRP A 196 -8.78 -39.14 -10.88
N SER A 197 -9.91 -38.46 -10.99
CA SER A 197 -10.01 -37.13 -11.55
C SER A 197 -10.84 -36.27 -10.60
N PRO A 198 -10.46 -35.01 -10.35
CA PRO A 198 -11.23 -34.14 -9.49
C PRO A 198 -12.62 -33.87 -10.09
N GLU A 199 -13.65 -34.05 -9.26
CA GLU A 199 -15.01 -33.58 -9.53
C GLU A 199 -15.24 -32.29 -8.72
N PRO A 200 -14.94 -31.09 -9.27
CA PRO A 200 -15.22 -29.82 -8.60
C PRO A 200 -16.73 -29.55 -8.55
N ARG A 201 -17.21 -29.04 -7.42
CA ARG A 201 -18.62 -28.65 -7.21
C ARG A 201 -18.68 -27.28 -6.54
N GLN A 202 -19.46 -26.35 -7.08
CA GLN A 202 -19.61 -25.02 -6.45
C GLN A 202 -20.22 -25.16 -5.06
N LYS A 203 -19.56 -24.57 -4.07
CA LYS A 203 -19.95 -24.53 -2.66
C LYS A 203 -19.20 -23.40 -1.96
N ASP A 204 -19.88 -22.28 -1.78
CA ASP A 204 -19.29 -21.06 -1.18
C ASP A 204 -18.93 -21.30 0.30
N GLY A 205 -18.04 -20.46 0.87
CA GLY A 205 -17.60 -20.54 2.28
C GLY A 205 -16.44 -21.53 2.57
N LEU A 206 -15.87 -22.17 1.56
CA LEU A 206 -14.73 -23.09 1.70
C LEU A 206 -13.65 -22.87 0.64
N VAL A 207 -12.48 -23.47 0.86
CA VAL A 207 -11.35 -23.48 -0.08
C VAL A 207 -10.85 -24.91 -0.22
N SER A 208 -10.82 -25.44 -1.45
CA SER A 208 -10.28 -26.78 -1.73
C SER A 208 -9.02 -26.72 -2.58
N GLY A 209 -8.42 -27.87 -2.82
CA GLY A 209 -7.35 -27.99 -3.81
C GLY A 209 -6.79 -29.39 -3.92
N LEU A 210 -5.80 -29.51 -4.80
CA LEU A 210 -5.01 -30.72 -5.01
C LEU A 210 -3.70 -30.66 -4.20
N PRO A 211 -3.10 -31.80 -3.82
CA PRO A 211 -1.75 -31.82 -3.25
C PRO A 211 -0.72 -31.25 -4.22
N CYS A 212 0.41 -30.81 -3.67
CA CYS A 212 1.55 -30.29 -4.44
C CYS A 212 2.43 -31.43 -4.97
N SER A 213 3.47 -31.09 -5.72
CA SER A 213 4.56 -32.03 -5.99
C SER A 213 5.22 -32.47 -4.67
N VAL A 214 5.60 -33.74 -4.57
CA VAL A 214 6.40 -34.24 -3.45
C VAL A 214 7.89 -33.92 -3.59
N THR A 215 8.34 -33.52 -4.79
CA THR A 215 9.71 -33.05 -5.03
C THR A 215 9.77 -31.54 -4.94
N ALA A 216 10.78 -31.03 -4.21
CA ALA A 216 11.10 -29.61 -4.22
C ALA A 216 11.92 -29.25 -5.48
N HIS A 217 11.58 -28.12 -6.09
CA HIS A 217 12.23 -27.55 -7.26
C HIS A 217 12.93 -26.23 -6.91
N PRO A 218 14.00 -25.84 -7.65
CA PRO A 218 14.53 -24.48 -7.59
C PRO A 218 13.44 -23.47 -7.96
N VAL A 219 13.41 -22.34 -7.26
CA VAL A 219 12.49 -21.23 -7.50
C VAL A 219 13.26 -19.91 -7.48
N GLU A 220 12.64 -18.84 -7.96
CA GLU A 220 13.20 -17.50 -7.88
C GLU A 220 13.55 -17.15 -6.42
N GLU A 221 14.75 -16.60 -6.20
CA GLU A 221 15.14 -16.15 -4.88
C GLU A 221 14.34 -14.91 -4.47
N TRP A 222 13.72 -14.97 -3.30
CA TRP A 222 13.14 -13.79 -2.69
C TRP A 222 14.23 -12.75 -2.38
N PRO A 223 13.88 -11.44 -2.38
CA PRO A 223 14.74 -10.37 -1.89
C PRO A 223 15.46 -10.73 -0.59
N LYS A 224 16.78 -10.53 -0.54
CA LYS A 224 17.63 -10.78 0.63
C LYS A 224 18.10 -9.48 1.29
N GLN A 225 18.11 -8.39 0.54
CA GLN A 225 18.52 -7.04 0.95
C GLN A 225 17.44 -6.02 0.56
N GLU A 226 17.43 -4.86 1.21
CA GLU A 226 16.40 -3.84 0.97
C GLU A 226 16.42 -3.31 -0.48
N MET A 227 17.62 -3.17 -1.06
CA MET A 227 17.79 -2.77 -2.46
C MET A 227 17.27 -3.81 -3.48
N ASP A 228 17.05 -5.07 -3.10
CA ASP A 228 16.52 -6.10 -4.01
C ASP A 228 15.05 -5.87 -4.37
N TYR A 229 14.30 -5.16 -3.51
CA TYR A 229 12.92 -4.75 -3.76
C TYR A 229 12.84 -3.73 -4.89
N PHE A 230 13.77 -2.78 -4.91
CA PHE A 230 13.82 -1.68 -5.89
C PHE A 230 14.53 -2.05 -7.20
N ARG A 231 15.11 -3.25 -7.29
CA ARG A 231 15.60 -3.85 -8.56
C ARG A 231 14.42 -4.35 -9.39
N LEU A 232 13.75 -3.40 -10.04
CA LEU A 232 12.65 -3.65 -10.96
C LEU A 232 13.17 -4.13 -12.34
N PRO A 233 12.42 -4.96 -13.08
CA PRO A 233 12.79 -5.39 -14.42
C PRO A 233 12.88 -4.21 -15.36
N LYS A 234 14.03 -4.05 -16.03
CA LYS A 234 14.25 -2.93 -16.95
C LYS A 234 13.34 -3.04 -18.17
N PRO A 235 12.62 -1.98 -18.56
CA PRO A 235 11.80 -2.00 -19.76
C PRO A 235 12.60 -2.27 -21.05
N PRO A 236 11.97 -2.80 -22.10
CA PRO A 236 12.62 -2.95 -23.40
C PRO A 236 13.04 -1.59 -23.97
N ALA A 237 14.24 -1.52 -24.55
CA ALA A 237 14.79 -0.29 -25.16
C ALA A 237 13.93 0.22 -26.33
N SER A 238 13.24 -0.69 -27.02
CA SER A 238 12.24 -0.40 -28.03
C SER A 238 10.93 -1.10 -27.63
N PRO A 239 10.03 -0.43 -26.89
CA PRO A 239 8.72 -1.00 -26.56
C PRO A 239 7.90 -1.20 -27.84
N PRO A 240 6.93 -2.14 -27.86
CA PRO A 240 6.06 -2.32 -29.02
C PRO A 240 5.31 -1.02 -29.35
N GLU A 241 5.13 -0.78 -30.65
CA GLU A 241 4.34 0.34 -31.15
C GLU A 241 2.95 0.33 -30.49
N ARG A 242 2.38 1.53 -30.26
CA ARG A 242 1.05 1.62 -29.66
C ARG A 242 0.05 1.00 -30.64
N PRO A 243 -0.82 0.06 -30.22
CA PRO A 243 -1.83 -0.50 -31.10
C PRO A 243 -2.68 0.60 -31.75
N VAL A 244 -2.87 0.54 -33.06
CA VAL A 244 -3.73 1.50 -33.78
C VAL A 244 -5.20 1.18 -33.43
N GLY A 245 -5.73 1.88 -32.43
CA GLY A 245 -7.06 1.62 -31.87
C GLY A 245 -7.41 2.56 -30.72
N GLY A 246 -8.53 2.29 -30.05
CA GLY A 246 -8.94 3.01 -28.85
C GLY A 246 -8.05 2.70 -27.64
N THR A 247 -8.03 3.62 -26.67
CA THR A 247 -7.21 3.53 -25.45
C THR A 247 -7.43 2.24 -24.68
N ARG A 248 -6.36 1.45 -24.51
CA ARG A 248 -6.36 0.18 -23.78
C ARG A 248 -5.90 0.33 -22.33
N ILE A 249 -6.66 -0.28 -21.43
CA ILE A 249 -6.51 -0.20 -19.97
C ILE A 249 -6.26 -1.61 -19.39
N LEU A 250 -5.11 -1.79 -18.75
CA LEU A 250 -4.84 -2.94 -17.87
C LEU A 250 -5.15 -2.54 -16.43
N CYS A 251 -6.08 -3.24 -15.78
CA CYS A 251 -6.39 -3.02 -14.36
C CYS A 251 -5.83 -4.16 -13.50
N ILE A 252 -4.98 -3.82 -12.55
CA ILE A 252 -4.42 -4.74 -11.58
C ILE A 252 -5.09 -4.52 -10.22
N ALA A 253 -5.29 -5.61 -9.48
CA ALA A 253 -5.59 -5.57 -8.06
C ALA A 253 -4.59 -6.43 -7.28
N VAL A 254 -4.41 -6.11 -6.01
CA VAL A 254 -3.63 -6.90 -5.06
C VAL A 254 -4.59 -7.43 -4.01
N CYS A 255 -4.50 -8.72 -3.65
CA CYS A 255 -5.28 -9.25 -2.54
C CYS A 255 -4.46 -10.16 -1.62
N LEU A 256 -4.69 -10.02 -0.32
CA LEU A 256 -4.25 -10.97 0.68
C LEU A 256 -5.09 -12.24 0.60
N PRO A 257 -4.46 -13.43 0.69
CA PRO A 257 -5.18 -14.69 0.68
C PRO A 257 -5.96 -14.89 1.98
N PHE A 258 -7.13 -15.53 1.85
CA PHE A 258 -8.04 -15.89 2.94
C PHE A 258 -8.71 -14.70 3.66
N THR A 259 -8.59 -13.48 3.13
CA THR A 259 -9.26 -12.26 3.62
C THR A 259 -10.53 -11.93 2.82
N LYS A 260 -11.27 -10.90 3.26
CA LYS A 260 -12.50 -10.43 2.59
C LYS A 260 -12.26 -9.75 1.23
N GLU A 261 -11.01 -9.41 0.91
CA GLU A 261 -10.63 -8.86 -0.40
C GLU A 261 -10.94 -9.85 -1.53
N GLN A 262 -10.85 -11.15 -1.25
CA GLN A 262 -11.22 -12.21 -2.19
C GLN A 262 -12.72 -12.21 -2.48
N ASP A 263 -13.54 -12.06 -1.43
CA ASP A 263 -15.01 -12.01 -1.54
C ASP A 263 -15.45 -10.79 -2.39
N LEU A 264 -14.76 -9.66 -2.23
CA LEU A 264 -14.97 -8.46 -3.05
C LEU A 264 -14.57 -8.67 -4.53
N LEU A 265 -13.42 -9.29 -4.81
CA LEU A 265 -12.99 -9.58 -6.19
C LEU A 265 -13.90 -10.61 -6.88
N ILE A 266 -14.36 -11.64 -6.15
CA ILE A 266 -15.34 -12.62 -6.67
C ILE A 266 -16.65 -11.92 -7.02
N MET A 267 -17.15 -11.04 -6.15
CA MET A 267 -18.35 -10.24 -6.40
C MET A 267 -18.18 -9.30 -7.60
N GLN A 268 -17.07 -8.58 -7.69
CA GLN A 268 -16.78 -7.70 -8.83
C GLN A 268 -16.75 -8.48 -10.16
N TYR A 269 -16.15 -9.69 -10.17
CA TYR A 269 -16.15 -10.56 -11.35
C TYR A 269 -17.55 -11.03 -11.73
N ARG A 270 -18.32 -11.54 -10.75
CA ARG A 270 -19.69 -12.07 -10.98
C ARG A 270 -20.60 -11.05 -11.68
N TYR A 271 -20.40 -9.74 -11.44
CA TYR A 271 -21.16 -8.66 -12.09
C TYR A 271 -20.45 -7.98 -13.27
N GLY A 272 -19.19 -8.32 -13.57
CA GLY A 272 -18.41 -7.66 -14.63
C GLY A 272 -18.09 -6.19 -14.33
N ILE A 273 -17.84 -5.84 -13.06
CA ILE A 273 -17.61 -4.47 -12.58
C ILE A 273 -16.19 -4.30 -12.03
N GLY A 274 -15.84 -3.08 -11.59
CA GLY A 274 -14.52 -2.79 -11.04
C GLY A 274 -13.41 -3.06 -12.06
N ILE A 275 -12.37 -3.80 -11.66
CA ILE A 275 -11.24 -4.12 -12.55
C ILE A 275 -11.65 -4.98 -13.75
N PHE A 276 -12.74 -5.76 -13.64
CA PHE A 276 -13.17 -6.71 -14.67
C PHE A 276 -13.90 -6.05 -15.84
N ALA A 277 -14.18 -4.74 -15.74
CA ALA A 277 -14.69 -3.92 -16.85
C ALA A 277 -13.56 -3.28 -17.70
N CYS A 278 -12.30 -3.45 -17.31
CA CYS A 278 -11.14 -3.00 -18.08
C CYS A 278 -10.85 -3.91 -19.28
N ASP A 279 -9.99 -3.48 -20.21
CA ASP A 279 -9.73 -4.25 -21.44
C ASP A 279 -8.97 -5.55 -21.14
N ASN A 280 -8.05 -5.48 -20.17
CA ASN A 280 -7.39 -6.62 -19.54
C ASN A 280 -7.36 -6.42 -18.02
N TYR A 281 -7.22 -7.53 -17.27
CA TYR A 281 -7.04 -7.47 -15.82
C TYR A 281 -6.04 -8.51 -15.31
N ALA A 282 -5.42 -8.23 -14.16
CA ALA A 282 -4.55 -9.14 -13.43
C ALA A 282 -4.79 -9.01 -11.93
N ILE A 283 -4.72 -10.11 -11.19
CA ILE A 283 -4.87 -10.11 -9.73
C ILE A 283 -3.60 -10.69 -9.13
N TYR A 284 -2.93 -9.96 -8.26
CA TYR A 284 -1.67 -10.36 -7.65
C TYR A 284 -1.88 -10.77 -6.19
N SER A 285 -1.28 -11.88 -5.79
CA SER A 285 -1.34 -12.37 -4.40
C SER A 285 -0.08 -13.17 -4.05
N SER A 286 0.17 -13.39 -2.76
CA SER A 286 1.28 -14.24 -2.29
C SER A 286 1.03 -15.74 -2.60
N LEU A 287 -0.22 -16.13 -2.83
CA LEU A 287 -0.61 -17.47 -3.27
C LEU A 287 -1.22 -17.44 -4.68
N SER A 288 -1.12 -18.56 -5.40
CA SER A 288 -1.93 -18.78 -6.61
C SER A 288 -3.25 -19.43 -6.22
N MET A 289 -4.35 -18.81 -6.61
CA MET A 289 -5.69 -19.14 -6.17
C MET A 289 -6.66 -18.90 -7.31
N GLU A 290 -7.51 -19.89 -7.59
CA GLU A 290 -8.64 -19.75 -8.50
C GLU A 290 -9.80 -19.15 -7.71
N LEU A 291 -10.09 -17.87 -7.96
CA LEU A 291 -11.16 -17.14 -7.25
C LEU A 291 -12.55 -17.61 -7.73
N VAL A 292 -12.64 -17.87 -9.03
CA VAL A 292 -13.77 -18.42 -9.79
C VAL A 292 -13.20 -19.16 -11.00
N PRO A 293 -13.94 -20.09 -11.64
CA PRO A 293 -13.42 -20.91 -12.74
C PRO A 293 -12.71 -20.09 -13.83
N GLY A 294 -11.42 -20.37 -14.05
CA GLY A 294 -10.57 -19.69 -15.03
C GLY A 294 -9.94 -18.36 -14.58
N VAL A 295 -10.29 -17.81 -13.41
CA VAL A 295 -9.71 -16.56 -12.89
C VAL A 295 -8.74 -16.86 -11.75
N ASN A 296 -7.45 -16.82 -12.08
CA ASN A 296 -6.37 -17.15 -11.16
C ASN A 296 -5.60 -15.90 -10.69
N THR A 297 -5.22 -15.87 -9.42
CA THR A 297 -4.22 -14.92 -8.92
C THR A 297 -2.82 -15.31 -9.43
N ARG A 298 -2.08 -14.29 -9.87
CA ARG A 298 -0.66 -14.35 -10.21
C ARG A 298 0.15 -14.25 -8.92
N ARG A 299 1.11 -15.16 -8.77
CA ARG A 299 1.88 -15.28 -7.53
C ARG A 299 2.99 -14.21 -7.49
N VAL A 300 3.10 -13.51 -6.37
CA VAL A 300 4.20 -12.60 -6.06
C VAL A 300 5.14 -13.26 -5.04
N SER A 301 6.45 -13.12 -5.21
CA SER A 301 7.47 -13.57 -4.27
C SER A 301 7.60 -12.64 -3.04
N SER A 302 6.48 -12.46 -2.34
CA SER A 302 6.32 -11.66 -1.11
C SER A 302 5.19 -12.26 -0.27
N THR A 303 5.17 -12.04 1.05
CA THR A 303 3.99 -12.37 1.86
C THR A 303 2.83 -11.42 1.61
N LEU A 304 3.11 -10.22 1.08
CA LEU A 304 2.22 -9.06 0.98
C LEU A 304 1.70 -8.51 2.33
N MET A 305 2.12 -9.10 3.45
CA MET A 305 1.75 -8.63 4.80
C MET A 305 2.59 -7.41 5.20
N GLY A 306 1.94 -6.26 5.39
CA GLY A 306 2.49 -5.08 6.08
C GLY A 306 1.90 -4.92 7.50
N GLU A 307 2.50 -4.04 8.29
CA GLU A 307 1.97 -3.62 9.60
C GLU A 307 1.39 -2.23 9.56
N LEU A 308 0.48 -1.91 10.49
CA LEU A 308 0.12 -0.51 10.76
C LEU A 308 1.29 0.20 11.46
N GLY A 309 1.65 1.39 10.96
CA GLY A 309 2.70 2.20 11.56
C GLY A 309 2.82 3.59 10.93
N GLY A 310 3.89 4.30 11.30
CA GLY A 310 4.19 5.65 10.82
C GLY A 310 3.24 6.74 11.32
N SER A 311 3.54 7.98 10.94
CA SER A 311 2.81 9.18 11.41
C SER A 311 1.34 9.22 10.99
N PHE A 312 0.93 8.39 10.03
CA PHE A 312 -0.45 8.33 9.52
C PHE A 312 -1.21 7.08 10.00
N MET A 313 -0.57 6.18 10.76
CA MET A 313 -1.13 4.89 11.19
C MET A 313 -1.65 4.03 10.01
N THR A 314 -0.96 4.10 8.86
CA THR A 314 -1.26 3.36 7.63
C THR A 314 -0.45 2.06 7.54
N VAL A 315 -0.75 1.20 6.56
CA VAL A 315 0.00 -0.05 6.37
C VAL A 315 1.36 0.25 5.74
N LEU A 316 2.45 -0.07 6.43
CA LEU A 316 3.82 0.00 5.94
C LEU A 316 4.06 -1.12 4.93
N ASN A 317 3.67 -0.86 3.68
CA ASN A 317 3.51 -1.83 2.60
C ASN A 317 4.53 -1.68 1.45
N LEU A 318 5.37 -0.63 1.45
CA LEU A 318 6.27 -0.26 0.34
C LEU A 318 7.01 -1.47 -0.26
N GLY A 319 7.78 -2.22 0.54
CA GLY A 319 8.52 -3.38 0.06
C GLY A 319 7.63 -4.52 -0.47
N ALA A 320 6.41 -4.68 0.03
CA ALA A 320 5.46 -5.65 -0.50
C ALA A 320 4.95 -5.24 -1.89
N PHE A 321 4.62 -3.97 -2.08
CA PHE A 321 4.12 -3.44 -3.35
C PHE A 321 5.22 -3.25 -4.39
N MET A 322 6.48 -2.97 -4.00
CA MET A 322 7.62 -3.07 -4.91
C MET A 322 7.76 -4.48 -5.51
N MET A 323 7.44 -5.54 -4.75
CA MET A 323 7.36 -6.90 -5.32
C MET A 323 6.16 -7.11 -6.24
N VAL A 324 5.03 -6.44 -6.01
CA VAL A 324 3.89 -6.44 -6.95
C VAL A 324 4.32 -5.78 -8.26
N TRP A 325 4.88 -4.56 -8.21
CA TRP A 325 5.36 -3.85 -9.40
C TRP A 325 6.45 -4.63 -10.13
N LYS A 326 7.37 -5.29 -9.41
CA LYS A 326 8.34 -6.22 -9.97
C LYS A 326 7.69 -7.37 -10.73
N GLN A 327 6.61 -7.96 -10.20
CA GLN A 327 5.85 -9.00 -10.91
C GLN A 327 5.12 -8.46 -12.13
N VAL A 328 4.43 -7.31 -12.02
CA VAL A 328 3.73 -6.63 -13.13
C VAL A 328 4.67 -6.35 -14.30
N LEU A 329 5.90 -5.91 -14.00
CA LEU A 329 6.93 -5.64 -15.00
C LEU A 329 7.53 -6.93 -15.60
N SER A 330 7.69 -7.99 -14.80
CA SER A 330 8.14 -9.31 -15.27
C SER A 330 7.12 -9.99 -16.18
N ASP A 331 5.83 -9.85 -15.88
CA ASP A 331 4.71 -10.35 -16.69
C ASP A 331 4.63 -9.69 -18.07
N ALA A 332 5.25 -8.51 -18.25
CA ALA A 332 5.36 -7.74 -19.49
C ALA A 332 4.05 -7.33 -20.19
N GLU A 333 2.88 -7.74 -19.68
CA GLU A 333 1.56 -7.44 -20.26
C GLU A 333 1.25 -5.95 -20.34
N TYR A 334 1.82 -5.15 -19.42
CA TYR A 334 1.75 -3.69 -19.45
C TYR A 334 2.22 -3.08 -20.78
N LEU A 335 3.09 -3.77 -21.52
CA LEU A 335 3.59 -3.32 -22.81
C LEU A 335 2.47 -3.25 -23.88
N ASN A 336 1.38 -3.98 -23.72
CA ASN A 336 0.27 -4.04 -24.70
C ASN A 336 -0.85 -3.01 -24.44
N HIS A 337 -0.68 -2.15 -23.44
CA HIS A 337 -1.69 -1.22 -22.91
C HIS A 337 -1.20 0.23 -22.92
N ASP A 338 -2.12 1.19 -23.00
CA ASP A 338 -1.77 2.61 -22.90
C ASP A 338 -1.68 3.06 -21.43
N TRP A 339 -2.55 2.48 -20.59
CA TRP A 339 -2.66 2.79 -19.17
C TRP A 339 -2.70 1.51 -18.32
N ILE A 340 -2.01 1.58 -17.18
CA ILE A 340 -1.94 0.57 -16.15
C ILE A 340 -2.48 1.19 -14.87
N LEU A 341 -3.47 0.54 -14.28
CA LEU A 341 -4.12 0.97 -13.06
C LEU A 341 -3.87 -0.05 -11.96
N LYS A 342 -3.48 0.39 -10.76
CA LYS A 342 -3.68 -0.39 -9.54
C LYS A 342 -4.96 0.10 -8.86
N VAL A 343 -5.87 -0.82 -8.56
CA VAL A 343 -7.15 -0.56 -7.89
C VAL A 343 -7.26 -1.49 -6.69
N ASP A 344 -7.50 -0.94 -5.50
CA ASP A 344 -7.67 -1.76 -4.30
C ASP A 344 -9.04 -2.50 -4.31
N PRO A 345 -9.14 -3.75 -3.80
CA PRO A 345 -10.36 -4.57 -3.87
C PRO A 345 -11.62 -3.95 -3.25
N ASP A 346 -11.47 -3.03 -2.29
CA ASP A 346 -12.54 -2.29 -1.62
C ASP A 346 -12.77 -0.88 -2.21
N THR A 347 -12.18 -0.59 -3.37
CA THR A 347 -12.43 0.62 -4.15
C THR A 347 -13.55 0.39 -5.16
N VAL A 348 -14.65 1.14 -5.03
CA VAL A 348 -15.76 1.14 -5.99
C VAL A 348 -15.35 1.93 -7.21
N PHE A 349 -14.96 1.22 -8.27
CA PHE A 349 -14.30 1.78 -9.45
C PHE A 349 -15.18 1.70 -10.71
N LEU A 350 -15.31 2.82 -11.42
CA LEU A 350 -16.12 2.98 -12.62
C LEU A 350 -15.27 3.32 -13.84
N VAL A 351 -14.70 2.30 -14.50
CA VAL A 351 -13.83 2.47 -15.69
C VAL A 351 -14.47 3.31 -16.82
N ASN A 352 -15.81 3.27 -16.96
CA ASN A 352 -16.54 4.04 -17.95
C ASN A 352 -16.47 5.55 -17.71
N ARG A 353 -16.34 6.00 -16.45
CA ARG A 353 -16.06 7.40 -16.10
C ARG A 353 -14.60 7.78 -16.39
N LEU A 354 -13.68 6.82 -16.28
CA LEU A 354 -12.25 7.04 -16.52
C LEU A 354 -11.88 7.14 -18.00
N ARG A 355 -12.46 6.30 -18.88
CA ARG A 355 -12.15 6.29 -20.33
C ARG A 355 -12.19 7.68 -21.01
N PRO A 356 -13.19 8.56 -20.80
CA PRO A 356 -13.16 9.91 -21.37
C PRO A 356 -12.05 10.81 -20.80
N ILE A 357 -11.68 10.64 -19.52
CA ILE A 357 -10.56 11.35 -18.89
C ILE A 357 -9.23 10.92 -19.54
N LEU A 358 -8.97 9.63 -19.66
CA LEU A 358 -7.73 9.13 -20.29
C LEU A 358 -7.62 9.54 -21.77
N LYS A 359 -8.76 9.60 -22.48
CA LYS A 359 -8.82 10.06 -23.87
C LYS A 359 -8.40 11.53 -24.02
N SER A 360 -8.69 12.41 -23.07
CA SER A 360 -8.27 13.82 -23.14
C SER A 360 -6.76 13.99 -22.97
N TYR A 361 -6.12 13.09 -22.20
CA TYR A 361 -4.68 13.09 -21.97
C TYR A 361 -3.87 12.31 -23.01
N GLY A 362 -4.45 11.32 -23.69
CA GLY A 362 -3.73 10.44 -24.62
C GLY A 362 -3.00 11.17 -25.77
N ALA A 363 -3.56 12.28 -26.26
CA ALA A 363 -2.95 13.12 -27.29
C ALA A 363 -1.72 13.92 -26.79
N GLN A 364 -1.53 14.05 -25.48
CA GLN A 364 -0.42 14.77 -24.84
C GLN A 364 0.68 13.83 -24.30
N MET A 365 0.62 12.53 -24.63
CA MET A 365 1.45 11.52 -23.98
C MET A 365 2.85 11.40 -24.63
N GLU A 366 3.79 12.14 -24.05
CA GLU A 366 5.23 12.10 -24.33
C GLU A 366 5.89 10.75 -23.99
N ARG A 367 7.19 10.60 -24.29
CA ARG A 367 7.93 9.33 -24.16
C ARG A 367 8.13 8.87 -22.70
N SER A 368 8.37 9.81 -21.78
CA SER A 368 8.41 9.59 -20.33
C SER A 368 7.02 9.28 -19.73
N GLY A 369 5.95 9.60 -20.48
CA GLY A 369 4.57 9.40 -20.07
C GLY A 369 4.12 10.37 -18.98
N MET A 370 3.00 10.02 -18.37
CA MET A 370 2.37 10.74 -17.27
C MET A 370 1.71 9.77 -16.28
N TYR A 371 1.46 10.26 -15.07
CA TYR A 371 0.65 9.58 -14.07
C TYR A 371 -0.31 10.58 -13.45
N LEU A 372 -1.47 10.08 -13.03
CA LEU A 372 -2.54 10.93 -12.53
C LEU A 372 -2.56 10.89 -11.00
N ASN A 373 -2.25 12.03 -10.41
CA ASN A 373 -2.29 12.30 -8.99
C ASN A 373 -3.74 12.51 -8.56
N ASN A 374 -4.22 11.74 -7.59
CA ASN A 374 -5.63 11.66 -7.21
C ASN A 374 -5.97 12.48 -5.94
N CYS A 375 -4.99 12.80 -5.08
CA CYS A 375 -5.19 13.62 -3.89
C CYS A 375 -4.35 14.91 -3.91
N LYS A 376 -4.84 15.97 -3.26
CA LYS A 376 -4.10 17.24 -3.10
C LYS A 376 -2.78 17.08 -2.33
N ASP A 377 -2.69 16.09 -1.45
CA ASP A 377 -1.53 15.83 -0.58
C ASP A 377 -0.54 14.83 -1.21
N GLY A 378 -0.93 14.06 -2.24
CA GLY A 378 -0.09 13.05 -2.90
C GLY A 378 -0.84 12.14 -3.88
N LEU A 379 -0.14 11.15 -4.44
CA LEU A 379 -0.78 9.99 -5.05
C LEU A 379 -1.18 9.05 -3.91
N HIS A 380 -2.44 8.64 -3.88
CA HIS A 380 -2.96 7.71 -2.87
C HIS A 380 -3.27 6.34 -3.46
N GLY A 381 -2.94 5.29 -2.72
CA GLY A 381 -3.00 3.89 -3.14
C GLY A 381 -4.33 3.33 -3.68
N PRO A 382 -5.54 3.76 -3.27
CA PRO A 382 -6.79 3.11 -3.69
C PRO A 382 -7.03 3.07 -5.21
N LEU A 383 -6.50 4.07 -5.93
CA LEU A 383 -6.52 4.13 -7.39
C LEU A 383 -5.25 4.84 -7.92
N GLU A 384 -4.22 4.07 -8.24
CA GLU A 384 -3.03 4.58 -8.92
C GLU A 384 -3.19 4.45 -10.45
N VAL A 385 -2.93 5.53 -11.20
CA VAL A 385 -3.15 5.57 -12.65
C VAL A 385 -1.88 5.98 -13.39
N PHE A 386 -1.20 5.01 -13.99
CA PHE A 386 0.04 5.21 -14.74
C PHE A 386 -0.18 5.03 -16.24
N SER A 387 0.37 5.90 -17.06
CA SER A 387 0.58 5.56 -18.47
C SER A 387 1.70 4.51 -18.60
N ARG A 388 1.72 3.76 -19.72
CA ARG A 388 2.81 2.83 -20.05
C ARG A 388 4.20 3.49 -19.93
N GLY A 389 4.33 4.73 -20.40
CA GLY A 389 5.59 5.49 -20.31
C GLY A 389 6.02 5.83 -18.87
N ALA A 390 5.07 6.18 -18.00
CA ALA A 390 5.37 6.48 -16.60
C ALA A 390 5.79 5.22 -15.84
N LEU A 391 5.08 4.09 -16.02
CA LEU A 391 5.47 2.83 -15.39
C LEU A 391 6.85 2.34 -15.88
N MET A 392 7.17 2.54 -17.16
CA MET A 392 8.51 2.30 -17.69
C MET A 392 9.57 3.22 -17.06
N SER A 393 9.25 4.50 -16.85
CA SER A 393 10.17 5.46 -16.23
C SER A 393 10.43 5.13 -14.74
N LEU A 394 9.39 4.71 -14.01
CA LEU A 394 9.49 4.18 -12.64
C LEU A 394 10.44 2.97 -12.60
N ALA A 395 10.22 1.98 -13.48
CA ALA A 395 11.03 0.77 -13.58
C ALA A 395 12.51 1.03 -13.96
N ALA A 396 12.77 2.04 -14.79
CA ALA A 396 14.12 2.40 -15.21
C ALA A 396 14.92 3.14 -14.11
N THR A 397 14.24 3.89 -13.25
CA THR A 397 14.85 4.79 -12.27
C THR A 397 14.75 4.29 -10.82
N SER A 398 14.00 3.21 -10.55
CA SER A 398 13.70 2.74 -9.18
C SER A 398 14.91 2.53 -8.27
N GLU A 399 16.00 1.94 -8.77
CA GLU A 399 17.25 1.77 -7.99
C GLU A 399 17.90 3.13 -7.64
N HIS A 400 17.79 4.12 -8.53
CA HIS A 400 18.29 5.48 -8.29
C HIS A 400 17.40 6.23 -7.29
N CYS A 401 16.08 6.13 -7.45
CA CYS A 401 15.11 6.65 -6.49
C CYS A 401 15.40 6.10 -5.10
N ALA A 402 15.51 4.78 -4.94
CA ALA A 402 15.83 4.17 -3.65
C ALA A 402 17.18 4.65 -3.09
N ALA A 403 18.24 4.72 -3.91
CA ALA A 403 19.53 5.23 -3.45
C ALA A 403 19.52 6.72 -3.03
N LYS A 404 18.54 7.52 -3.47
CA LYS A 404 18.42 8.96 -3.16
C LYS A 404 17.40 9.29 -2.08
N LEU A 405 16.27 8.57 -2.09
CA LEU A 405 15.17 8.70 -1.16
C LEU A 405 15.48 7.89 0.12
N ASP A 406 15.73 6.60 -0.06
CA ASP A 406 15.84 5.60 1.03
C ASP A 406 17.26 5.51 1.61
N GLY A 407 18.25 6.11 0.94
CA GLY A 407 19.66 6.24 1.39
C GLY A 407 20.00 7.54 2.11
N GLY A 408 19.02 8.38 2.43
CA GLY A 408 19.19 9.68 3.09
C GLY A 408 19.62 9.60 4.57
N THR A 409 20.02 10.74 5.13
CA THR A 409 20.32 10.84 6.57
C THR A 409 19.09 10.57 7.43
N GLU A 410 19.29 9.72 8.43
CA GLU A 410 18.31 9.08 9.29
C GLU A 410 17.28 10.02 9.96
N CYS A 411 15.99 9.68 9.90
CA CYS A 411 14.90 10.41 10.56
C CYS A 411 14.67 9.96 12.01
N THR A 412 15.74 9.86 12.81
CA THR A 412 15.74 9.27 14.17
C THR A 412 15.68 10.26 15.33
N LYS A 413 15.82 11.59 15.12
CA LYS A 413 16.01 12.53 16.25
C LYS A 413 14.84 13.42 16.65
N ASP A 414 13.91 13.76 15.74
CA ASP A 414 12.86 14.76 16.04
C ASP A 414 11.43 14.43 15.58
N CYS A 415 11.18 13.37 14.80
CA CYS A 415 9.80 13.04 14.38
C CYS A 415 8.84 12.75 15.56
N ASP A 416 9.33 12.17 16.65
CA ASP A 416 8.53 11.83 17.84
C ASP A 416 8.06 13.05 18.66
N LYS A 417 8.60 14.25 18.41
CA LYS A 417 8.35 15.46 19.23
C LYS A 417 7.39 16.47 18.62
N TYR A 418 7.06 16.37 17.33
CA TYR A 418 6.46 17.49 16.58
C TYR A 418 5.12 17.13 15.94
N TRP A 419 4.10 16.92 16.78
CA TRP A 419 2.70 16.71 16.37
C TRP A 419 1.87 18.02 16.35
N ASP A 420 2.49 19.17 16.06
CA ASP A 420 1.75 20.42 15.87
C ASP A 420 1.30 20.57 14.40
N LEU A 421 0.02 20.85 14.20
CA LEU A 421 -0.68 20.91 12.91
C LEU A 421 -0.06 21.90 11.91
N ASN A 422 0.75 22.84 12.39
CA ASN A 422 1.44 23.83 11.57
C ASN A 422 2.67 23.31 10.79
N TYR A 423 3.14 22.07 11.03
CA TYR A 423 4.44 21.60 10.54
C TYR A 423 4.45 20.33 9.64
N LYS A 424 3.34 20.04 8.93
CA LYS A 424 3.29 19.04 7.83
C LYS A 424 4.45 19.15 6.81
N LYS A 425 5.11 20.32 6.70
CA LYS A 425 6.22 20.57 5.75
C LYS A 425 7.52 19.80 5.99
N GLN A 426 7.78 19.24 7.18
CA GLN A 426 9.08 18.60 7.47
C GLN A 426 9.08 17.07 7.38
N CYS A 427 7.95 16.40 7.67
CA CYS A 427 7.81 14.96 7.38
C CYS A 427 7.57 14.67 5.88
N ASN A 428 7.20 15.69 5.10
CA ASN A 428 7.29 15.69 3.63
C ASN A 428 8.72 15.95 3.12
N GLY A 429 9.73 15.96 4.01
CA GLY A 429 11.15 15.89 3.68
C GLY A 429 11.62 14.46 3.37
N PRO A 430 12.94 14.17 3.41
CA PRO A 430 13.53 12.89 2.99
C PRO A 430 13.32 11.73 3.99
N CYS A 431 12.13 11.60 4.59
CA CYS A 431 11.78 10.55 5.55
C CYS A 431 10.92 9.46 4.88
N THR A 432 11.51 8.74 3.92
CA THR A 432 10.79 7.77 3.08
C THR A 432 10.45 6.45 3.76
N GLY A 433 11.08 6.16 4.92
CA GLY A 433 10.75 5.02 5.79
C GLY A 433 9.31 4.95 6.28
N TRP A 434 8.51 6.00 6.08
CA TRP A 434 7.10 6.10 6.47
C TRP A 434 6.13 6.25 5.29
N TRP A 435 6.60 6.10 4.04
CA TRP A 435 5.77 6.24 2.84
C TRP A 435 5.17 4.90 2.40
N GLY A 436 3.96 4.95 1.84
CA GLY A 436 3.39 3.85 1.05
C GLY A 436 4.06 3.74 -0.33
N GLU A 437 3.67 2.74 -1.12
CA GLU A 437 4.14 2.59 -2.51
C GLU A 437 3.74 3.76 -3.39
N ASP A 438 2.59 4.34 -3.09
CA ASP A 438 1.91 5.42 -3.79
C ASP A 438 2.70 6.73 -3.72
N ILE A 439 3.04 7.18 -2.51
CA ILE A 439 3.86 8.36 -2.25
C ILE A 439 5.30 8.13 -2.72
N TRP A 440 5.86 6.93 -2.51
CA TRP A 440 7.21 6.62 -3.02
C TRP A 440 7.26 6.68 -4.57
N SER A 441 6.24 6.16 -5.26
CA SER A 441 6.17 6.20 -6.72
C SER A 441 5.93 7.61 -7.24
N ASP A 442 5.08 8.39 -6.58
CA ASP A 442 4.88 9.82 -6.86
C ASP A 442 6.20 10.60 -6.75
N GLN A 443 6.92 10.47 -5.65
CA GLN A 443 8.17 11.20 -5.43
C GLN A 443 9.31 10.70 -6.33
N CYS A 444 9.37 9.40 -6.62
CA CYS A 444 10.33 8.84 -7.58
C CYS A 444 10.12 9.42 -8.98
N LEU A 445 8.88 9.39 -9.49
CA LEU A 445 8.55 9.93 -10.80
C LEU A 445 8.74 11.45 -10.87
N TYR A 446 8.24 12.18 -9.87
CA TYR A 446 8.28 13.65 -9.85
C TYR A 446 9.69 14.23 -9.73
N GLN A 447 10.58 13.61 -8.95
CA GLN A 447 11.91 14.18 -8.66
C GLN A 447 13.01 13.67 -9.60
N PHE A 448 12.88 12.45 -10.15
CA PHE A 448 13.98 11.77 -10.87
C PHE A 448 13.63 11.35 -12.30
N THR A 449 12.48 11.74 -12.83
CA THR A 449 12.07 11.44 -14.22
C THR A 449 11.37 12.63 -14.88
N ASP A 450 11.31 12.62 -16.22
CA ASP A 450 10.51 13.58 -16.99
C ASP A 450 9.01 13.19 -17.07
N ALA A 451 8.52 12.29 -16.20
CA ALA A 451 7.12 11.85 -16.25
C ALA A 451 6.19 12.95 -15.70
N LYS A 452 5.18 13.33 -16.48
CA LYS A 452 4.28 14.43 -16.12
C LYS A 452 3.33 14.00 -14.98
N ARG A 453 3.46 14.65 -13.82
CA ARG A 453 2.48 14.61 -12.72
C ARG A 453 1.25 15.44 -13.08
N VAL A 454 0.07 14.83 -13.14
CA VAL A 454 -1.19 15.53 -13.46
C VAL A 454 -2.19 15.36 -12.32
N PHE A 455 -2.63 16.44 -11.67
CA PHE A 455 -3.69 16.35 -10.67
C PHE A 455 -5.06 16.26 -11.36
N GLU A 456 -5.78 15.16 -11.10
CA GLU A 456 -7.13 14.92 -11.64
C GLU A 456 -8.10 14.64 -10.46
N PRO A 457 -8.78 15.69 -9.94
CA PRO A 457 -9.62 15.58 -8.74
C PRO A 457 -10.88 14.74 -8.94
N ARG A 458 -11.18 14.32 -10.17
CA ARG A 458 -12.27 13.37 -10.46
C ARG A 458 -11.85 11.91 -10.31
N LEU A 459 -10.61 11.59 -9.95
CA LEU A 459 -10.22 10.18 -9.83
C LEU A 459 -10.81 9.49 -8.60
N LEU A 460 -10.72 10.12 -7.43
CA LEU A 460 -10.96 9.43 -6.17
C LEU A 460 -11.65 10.34 -5.16
N LEU A 461 -12.73 9.85 -4.55
CA LEU A 461 -13.22 10.34 -3.27
C LEU A 461 -12.97 9.27 -2.21
N GLU A 462 -12.18 9.62 -1.21
CA GLU A 462 -11.76 8.67 -0.18
C GLU A 462 -11.61 9.31 1.20
N ASP A 463 -11.48 8.47 2.21
CA ASP A 463 -11.40 8.85 3.61
C ASP A 463 -10.14 9.64 4.00
N HIS A 464 -8.99 9.36 3.39
CA HIS A 464 -7.72 10.01 3.74
C HIS A 464 -7.41 11.27 2.89
N CYS A 465 -8.31 11.70 1.99
CA CYS A 465 -8.13 12.89 1.14
C CYS A 465 -9.14 14.03 1.41
N ASP A 466 -9.48 14.30 2.67
CA ASP A 466 -10.42 15.37 3.10
C ASP A 466 -11.73 15.42 2.27
N PRO A 467 -12.51 14.33 2.20
CA PRO A 467 -13.67 14.23 1.31
C PRO A 467 -14.83 15.09 1.82
N LYS A 468 -15.73 15.48 0.90
CA LYS A 468 -16.95 16.22 1.26
C LYS A 468 -17.86 15.38 2.17
N PRO A 469 -18.59 15.98 3.13
CA PRO A 469 -19.61 15.27 3.91
C PRO A 469 -20.59 14.51 3.01
N GLY A 470 -20.91 13.27 3.37
CA GLY A 470 -21.78 12.41 2.58
C GLY A 470 -21.11 11.73 1.38
N TRP A 471 -19.78 11.81 1.18
CA TRP A 471 -19.11 11.14 0.04
C TRP A 471 -19.40 9.62 -0.07
N ARG A 472 -19.63 8.94 1.07
CA ARG A 472 -20.00 7.51 1.12
C ARG A 472 -21.35 7.18 0.46
N ASP A 473 -22.16 8.19 0.16
CA ASP A 473 -23.40 8.04 -0.60
C ASP A 473 -23.15 7.69 -2.08
N CYS A 474 -21.93 7.90 -2.59
CA CYS A 474 -21.56 7.61 -3.99
C CYS A 474 -22.46 8.30 -5.03
N SER A 475 -22.98 9.48 -4.67
CA SER A 475 -23.92 10.28 -5.47
C SER A 475 -23.25 11.25 -6.44
N ASP A 476 -21.92 11.41 -6.38
CA ASP A 476 -21.17 12.23 -7.34
C ASP A 476 -21.19 11.56 -8.72
N SER A 477 -21.56 12.29 -9.78
CA SER A 477 -21.67 11.78 -11.15
C SER A 477 -20.34 11.71 -11.89
N GLU A 478 -19.35 12.50 -11.48
CA GLU A 478 -18.11 12.74 -12.23
C GLU A 478 -16.95 11.88 -11.72
N VAL A 479 -16.97 11.50 -10.44
CA VAL A 479 -15.85 10.82 -9.78
C VAL A 479 -15.68 9.36 -10.24
N VAL A 480 -14.46 8.95 -10.56
CA VAL A 480 -14.14 7.62 -11.09
C VAL A 480 -14.19 6.52 -10.03
N ALA A 481 -13.80 6.83 -8.78
CA ALA A 481 -13.71 5.86 -7.71
C ALA A 481 -14.09 6.38 -6.32
N PHE A 482 -14.60 5.49 -5.47
CA PHE A 482 -14.92 5.74 -4.07
C PHE A 482 -14.28 4.67 -3.16
N HIS A 483 -13.64 5.05 -2.06
CA HIS A 483 -12.90 4.12 -1.16
C HIS A 483 -12.99 4.56 0.31
N PRO A 484 -13.12 3.67 1.32
CA PRO A 484 -13.19 2.20 1.23
C PRO A 484 -14.61 1.62 1.38
N PHE A 485 -14.87 0.49 0.72
CA PHE A 485 -16.12 -0.29 0.78
C PHE A 485 -15.80 -1.77 1.05
N LYS A 486 -15.44 -2.08 2.31
CA LYS A 486 -14.89 -3.38 2.75
C LYS A 486 -15.91 -4.54 2.86
N LYS A 487 -17.16 -4.33 2.47
CA LYS A 487 -18.22 -5.35 2.46
C LYS A 487 -18.89 -5.40 1.08
N PRO A 488 -19.21 -6.59 0.55
CA PRO A 488 -19.88 -6.73 -0.74
C PRO A 488 -21.17 -5.91 -0.86
N GLU A 489 -21.97 -5.81 0.21
CA GLU A 489 -23.27 -5.13 0.21
C GLU A 489 -23.09 -3.60 0.17
N GLU A 490 -22.11 -3.07 0.91
CA GLU A 490 -21.74 -1.65 0.89
C GLU A 490 -21.16 -1.27 -0.48
N TYR A 491 -20.28 -2.11 -1.04
CA TYR A 491 -19.71 -1.93 -2.38
C TYR A 491 -20.81 -1.90 -3.44
N GLN A 492 -21.71 -2.90 -3.45
CA GLN A 492 -22.81 -2.98 -4.41
C GLN A 492 -23.70 -1.73 -4.33
N THR A 493 -24.12 -1.34 -3.12
CA THR A 493 -24.97 -0.14 -2.92
C THR A 493 -24.32 1.12 -3.48
N CYS A 494 -23.02 1.32 -3.23
CA CYS A 494 -22.25 2.43 -3.76
C CYS A 494 -22.12 2.36 -5.29
N PHE A 495 -21.83 1.18 -5.85
CA PHE A 495 -21.70 0.99 -7.30
C PHE A 495 -23.03 1.24 -8.02
N GLU A 496 -24.16 0.72 -7.51
CA GLU A 496 -25.48 0.95 -8.11
C GLU A 496 -25.82 2.45 -8.14
N ARG A 497 -25.54 3.16 -7.03
CA ARG A 497 -25.84 4.59 -6.91
C ARG A 497 -24.94 5.47 -7.78
N ALA A 498 -23.66 5.11 -7.93
CA ALA A 498 -22.75 5.82 -8.82
C ALA A 498 -23.02 5.51 -10.30
N SER A 499 -23.16 4.23 -10.67
CA SER A 499 -23.32 3.82 -12.07
C SER A 499 -24.72 4.10 -12.62
N GLY A 500 -25.75 4.16 -11.77
CA GLY A 500 -27.15 4.11 -12.17
C GLY A 500 -27.59 2.73 -12.68
N MET A 501 -26.71 1.72 -12.64
CA MET A 501 -26.97 0.36 -13.06
C MET A 501 -27.26 -0.50 -11.84
N LYS A 502 -28.40 -1.19 -11.84
CA LYS A 502 -28.69 -2.21 -10.81
C LYS A 502 -27.91 -3.49 -11.10
N ILE A 503 -27.33 -4.07 -10.06
CA ILE A 503 -26.63 -5.35 -10.09
C ILE A 503 -27.33 -6.31 -9.13
N HIS A 504 -28.08 -7.25 -9.68
CA HIS A 504 -28.87 -8.23 -8.94
C HIS A 504 -28.25 -9.62 -9.10
N GLN A 505 -28.26 -10.41 -8.02
CA GLN A 505 -27.86 -11.81 -7.99
C GLN A 505 -28.79 -12.70 -8.83
#